data_AF-A0A919I2G1-F1
#
_entry.id   AF-A0A919I2G1-F1
#
_cell.length_a   1.000
_cell.length_b   1.000
_cell.length_c   1.000
_cell.angle_alpha   90.00
_cell.angle_beta   90.00
_cell.angle_gamma   90.00
#
_symmetry.space_group_name_H-M   'P 1'
#
loop_
_entity.id
_entity.type
_entity.pdbx_description
1 polymer ?
#
loop_
_entity_poly.entity_id
_entity_poly.type
_entity_poly.pdbx_seq_one_letter_code
_entity_poly.pdbx_strand_id
1 'polypeptide(L)'
;MFNLFKKKEQKSKVQYKNIVWHEVGDGNPFNKRVLDVREYTLNHTFTTRSKAVAEKYNASRQSDGKEYVGHVFKNATFIETALKYPPIDRTLTDMIFRSQSFDEKWDIYIYDNCFYFVRSWTGDLIYKAYATSDANNVTIHKIEMEGEDKDAVAVSTVHFLVTTQILKGIIPHQVPSYLKTEIEIAEYSGSAFGNKCWYATYEEILDTKIKG
;
A
#
# COMPACT_ATOMS: atom_id res chain seq x y z
N MET A 1 22.21 11.02 46.44
CA MET A 1 22.04 9.72 45.75
C MET A 1 20.56 9.48 45.53
N PHE A 2 20.05 9.77 44.33
CA PHE A 2 18.63 9.55 43.99
C PHE A 2 18.54 8.41 42.99
N ASN A 3 18.06 7.27 43.47
CA ASN A 3 17.62 6.14 42.65
C ASN A 3 16.29 6.54 41.96
N LEU A 4 16.37 6.90 40.67
CA LEU A 4 15.22 7.03 39.79
C LEU A 4 15.19 5.81 38.86
N PHE A 5 14.67 4.70 39.39
CA PHE A 5 14.27 3.56 38.56
C PHE A 5 13.10 4.02 37.66
N LYS A 6 13.41 4.30 36.40
CA LYS A 6 12.39 4.42 35.34
C LYS A 6 11.67 3.09 35.21
N LYS A 7 10.43 3.05 35.70
CA LYS A 7 9.46 1.98 35.42
C LYS A 7 9.32 1.90 33.90
N LYS A 8 9.83 0.83 33.27
CA LYS A 8 9.47 0.50 31.89
C LYS A 8 7.98 0.22 31.90
N GLU A 9 7.18 1.10 31.29
CA GLU A 9 5.80 0.79 30.97
C GLU A 9 5.81 -0.46 30.07
N GLN A 10 5.42 -1.57 30.66
CA GLN A 10 5.19 -2.82 29.97
C GLN A 10 3.95 -2.55 29.09
N LYS A 11 4.16 -2.21 27.82
CA LYS A 11 3.07 -2.15 26.83
C LYS A 11 2.30 -3.46 26.97
N SER A 12 1.05 -3.39 27.40
CA SER A 12 0.16 -4.54 27.38
C SER A 12 0.18 -5.09 25.95
N LYS A 13 0.53 -6.37 25.79
CA LYS A 13 0.41 -7.03 24.49
C LYS A 13 -1.07 -7.03 24.16
N VAL A 14 -1.50 -6.14 23.27
CA VAL A 14 -2.82 -6.24 22.66
C VAL A 14 -2.86 -7.60 22.01
N GLN A 15 -3.69 -8.50 22.54
CA GLN A 15 -3.82 -9.84 22.03
C GLN A 15 -4.88 -9.81 20.94
N TYR A 16 -4.45 -9.71 19.69
CA TYR A 16 -5.31 -9.88 18.53
C TYR A 16 -5.71 -11.35 18.44
N LYS A 17 -7.01 -11.65 18.54
CA LYS A 17 -7.52 -13.03 18.63
C LYS A 17 -8.09 -13.54 17.30
N ASN A 18 -8.33 -12.65 16.36
CA ASN A 18 -9.06 -12.88 15.11
C ASN A 18 -8.21 -12.61 13.87
N ILE A 19 -6.88 -12.51 14.02
CA ILE A 19 -5.95 -12.51 12.88
C ILE A 19 -5.68 -13.96 12.53
N VAL A 20 -6.47 -14.51 11.61
CA VAL A 20 -6.49 -15.94 11.29
C VAL A 20 -6.44 -16.19 9.79
N TRP A 21 -5.81 -17.31 9.42
CA TRP A 21 -5.78 -17.78 8.05
C TRP A 21 -7.13 -18.42 7.68
N HIS A 22 -7.63 -18.05 6.51
CA HIS A 22 -8.78 -18.66 5.85
C HIS A 22 -8.29 -19.44 4.64
N GLU A 23 -8.58 -20.75 4.65
CA GLU A 23 -8.32 -21.61 3.50
C GLU A 23 -9.25 -21.26 2.33
N VAL A 24 -8.88 -21.69 1.13
CA VAL A 24 -9.76 -21.55 -0.05
C VAL A 24 -11.01 -22.40 0.15
N GLY A 25 -12.19 -21.78 0.09
CA GLY A 25 -13.43 -22.49 0.35
C GLY A 25 -14.54 -21.55 0.82
N ASP A 26 -15.34 -22.05 1.77
CA ASP A 26 -16.45 -21.31 2.37
C ASP A 26 -15.93 -20.26 3.35
N GLY A 27 -16.45 -19.04 3.25
CA GLY A 27 -16.03 -17.90 4.08
C GLY A 27 -14.78 -17.16 3.59
N ASN A 28 -14.09 -17.66 2.55
CA ASN A 28 -13.01 -16.98 1.87
C ASN A 28 -13.46 -16.60 0.44
N PRO A 29 -13.63 -15.30 0.13
CA PRO A 29 -14.08 -14.89 -1.19
C PRO A 29 -12.98 -15.01 -2.25
N PHE A 30 -11.73 -15.30 -1.88
CA PHE A 30 -10.61 -15.36 -2.80
C PHE A 30 -10.31 -16.79 -3.24
N ASN A 31 -9.67 -16.91 -4.40
CA ASN A 31 -9.12 -18.18 -4.90
C ASN A 31 -7.79 -18.58 -4.24
N LYS A 32 -7.42 -17.95 -3.11
CA LYS A 32 -6.13 -18.07 -2.43
C LYS A 32 -6.34 -18.13 -0.94
N ARG A 33 -5.41 -18.76 -0.22
CA ARG A 33 -5.37 -18.71 1.23
C ARG A 33 -5.05 -17.29 1.66
N VAL A 34 -5.84 -16.74 2.58
CA VAL A 34 -5.67 -15.34 3.04
C VAL A 34 -5.65 -15.25 4.55
N LEU A 35 -4.83 -14.34 5.08
CA LEU A 35 -4.86 -13.92 6.46
C LEU A 35 -5.78 -12.71 6.58
N ASP A 36 -6.79 -12.78 7.46
CA ASP A 36 -7.59 -11.59 7.80
C ASP A 36 -6.81 -10.71 8.78
N VAL A 37 -6.42 -9.51 8.35
CA VAL A 37 -5.66 -8.55 9.16
C VAL A 37 -6.52 -7.39 9.67
N ARG A 38 -7.83 -7.41 9.42
CA ARG A 38 -8.75 -6.29 9.74
C ARG A 38 -8.79 -5.96 11.22
N GLU A 39 -8.69 -6.97 12.09
CA GLU A 39 -8.69 -6.73 13.54
C GLU A 39 -7.53 -5.80 13.95
N TYR A 40 -6.40 -5.89 13.25
CA TYR A 40 -5.29 -4.95 13.42
C TYR A 40 -5.52 -3.66 12.65
N THR A 41 -5.72 -3.74 11.34
CA THR A 41 -5.60 -2.60 10.43
C THR A 41 -6.75 -1.60 10.54
N LEU A 42 -7.93 -2.03 11.00
CA LEU A 42 -9.09 -1.17 11.21
C LEU A 42 -9.19 -0.59 12.63
N ASN A 43 -8.60 -1.27 13.62
CA ASN A 43 -8.66 -0.83 15.02
C ASN A 43 -7.38 -0.11 15.50
N HIS A 44 -6.32 -0.14 14.69
CA HIS A 44 -5.08 0.57 15.00
C HIS A 44 -5.13 1.98 14.41
N THR A 45 -5.12 3.00 15.27
CA THR A 45 -4.95 4.40 14.84
C THR A 45 -3.48 4.70 14.70
N PHE A 46 -3.04 4.97 13.47
CA PHE A 46 -1.68 5.36 13.20
C PHE A 46 -1.48 6.85 13.44
N THR A 47 -0.50 7.21 14.26
CA THR A 47 -0.16 8.61 14.56
C THR A 47 1.35 8.83 14.50
N THR A 48 1.76 10.08 14.37
CA THR A 48 3.16 10.48 14.46
C THR A 48 3.38 11.41 15.66
N ARG A 49 4.49 11.21 16.37
CA ARG A 49 4.99 12.18 17.37
C ARG A 49 5.97 13.18 16.75
N SER A 50 6.36 12.97 15.50
CA SER A 50 7.28 13.86 14.79
C SER A 50 6.50 15.03 14.21
N LYS A 51 6.79 16.23 14.72
CA LYS A 51 6.24 17.48 14.21
C LYS A 51 6.52 17.65 12.72
N ALA A 52 7.73 17.32 12.27
CA ALA A 52 8.13 17.43 10.87
C ALA A 52 7.29 16.52 9.95
N VAL A 53 6.95 15.30 10.39
CA VAL A 53 6.08 14.40 9.61
C VAL A 53 4.65 14.95 9.56
N ALA A 54 4.14 15.47 10.67
CA ALA A 54 2.80 16.08 10.69
C ALA A 54 2.71 17.31 9.79
N GLU A 55 3.73 18.19 9.83
CA GLU A 55 3.84 19.36 8.96
C GLU A 55 3.93 18.93 7.48
N LYS A 56 4.73 17.91 7.15
CA LYS A 56 4.86 17.41 5.77
C LYS A 56 3.57 16.78 5.26
N TYR A 57 2.86 15.99 6.08
CA TYR A 57 1.55 15.45 5.74
C TYR A 57 0.52 16.55 5.47
N ASN A 58 0.46 17.57 6.33
CA ASN A 58 -0.48 18.69 6.17
C ASN A 58 -0.16 19.52 4.91
N ALA A 59 1.12 19.79 4.64
CA ALA A 59 1.54 20.50 3.45
C ALA A 59 1.22 19.72 2.17
N SER A 60 1.45 18.40 2.16
CA SER A 60 1.16 17.57 0.99
C SER A 60 -0.35 17.45 0.70
N ARG A 61 -1.23 17.73 1.67
CA ARG A 61 -2.67 17.86 1.40
C ARG A 61 -3.03 19.04 0.50
N GLN A 62 -2.10 19.92 0.16
CA GLN A 62 -2.28 20.99 -0.82
C GLN A 62 -1.52 20.74 -2.13
N SER A 63 -0.76 19.65 -2.21
CA SER A 63 -0.04 19.26 -3.43
C SER A 63 -1.02 18.81 -4.52
N ASP A 64 -0.69 19.17 -5.77
CA ASP A 64 -1.30 18.60 -6.97
C ASP A 64 -0.46 17.42 -7.53
N GLY A 65 0.78 17.24 -7.06
CA GLY A 65 1.68 16.15 -7.44
C GLY A 65 2.62 16.49 -8.59
N LYS A 66 2.58 17.72 -9.13
CA LYS A 66 3.47 18.12 -10.24
C LYS A 66 4.95 18.10 -9.85
N GLU A 67 5.28 18.19 -8.57
CA GLU A 67 6.66 18.07 -8.07
C GLU A 67 7.30 16.70 -8.34
N TYR A 68 6.49 15.67 -8.62
CA TYR A 68 6.99 14.34 -8.97
C TYR A 68 7.24 14.16 -10.47
N VAL A 69 6.74 15.09 -11.31
CA VAL A 69 6.98 15.06 -12.76
C VAL A 69 8.46 15.31 -13.02
N GLY A 70 9.08 14.43 -13.82
CA GLY A 70 10.52 14.47 -14.08
C GLY A 70 11.41 14.00 -12.92
N HIS A 71 10.84 13.49 -11.81
CA HIS A 71 11.63 12.88 -10.75
C HIS A 71 12.46 11.71 -11.29
N VAL A 72 13.72 11.65 -10.84
CA VAL A 72 14.68 10.59 -11.18
C VAL A 72 15.10 9.91 -9.89
N PHE A 73 14.86 8.60 -9.80
CA PHE A 73 15.33 7.82 -8.66
C PHE A 73 16.84 7.67 -8.71
N LYS A 74 17.47 7.75 -7.53
CA LYS A 74 18.86 7.33 -7.38
C LYS A 74 18.91 5.80 -7.50
N ASN A 75 19.89 5.28 -8.25
CA ASN A 75 20.02 3.83 -8.48
C ASN A 75 18.70 3.19 -8.96
N ALA A 76 18.08 3.79 -9.96
CA ALA A 76 16.79 3.37 -10.47
C ALA A 76 16.82 1.93 -11.00
N THR A 77 15.85 1.14 -10.57
CA THR A 77 15.54 -0.19 -11.12
C THR A 77 14.23 -0.11 -11.88
N PHE A 78 14.20 -0.79 -13.03
CA PHE A 78 13.02 -0.89 -13.89
C PHE A 78 12.54 -2.33 -13.94
N ILE A 79 11.24 -2.52 -13.79
CA ILE A 79 10.57 -3.81 -13.81
C ILE A 79 9.51 -3.76 -14.91
N GLU A 80 9.68 -4.59 -15.95
CA GLU A 80 8.70 -4.75 -17.01
C GLU A 80 7.50 -5.56 -16.50
N THR A 81 6.29 -5.19 -16.93
CA THR A 81 5.05 -5.85 -16.51
C THR A 81 3.95 -5.65 -17.56
N ALA A 82 2.77 -6.20 -17.32
CA ALA A 82 1.60 -6.08 -18.19
C ALA A 82 0.30 -6.02 -17.37
N LEU A 83 0.28 -5.19 -16.32
CA LEU A 83 -0.88 -5.06 -15.46
C LEU A 83 -1.99 -4.31 -16.20
N LYS A 84 -3.12 -4.99 -16.39
CA LYS A 84 -4.25 -4.48 -17.19
C LYS A 84 -5.45 -4.20 -16.29
N TYR A 85 -6.02 -3.01 -16.46
CA TYR A 85 -7.18 -2.54 -15.70
C TYR A 85 -8.26 -2.02 -16.66
N PRO A 86 -9.52 -1.97 -16.21
CA PRO A 86 -10.56 -1.20 -16.87
C PRO A 86 -10.14 0.26 -17.09
N PRO A 87 -10.84 1.02 -17.95
CA PRO A 87 -10.55 2.44 -18.12
C PRO A 87 -10.64 3.15 -16.77
N ILE A 88 -9.59 3.88 -16.43
CA ILE A 88 -9.56 4.73 -15.25
C ILE A 88 -10.01 6.12 -15.70
N ASP A 89 -11.00 6.68 -15.01
CA ASP A 89 -11.48 8.02 -15.32
C ASP A 89 -10.37 9.05 -15.11
N ARG A 90 -9.85 9.58 -16.22
CA ARG A 90 -8.79 10.59 -16.26
C ARG A 90 -9.33 12.02 -16.17
N THR A 91 -10.65 12.21 -16.10
CA THR A 91 -11.24 13.53 -15.82
C THR A 91 -11.00 13.98 -14.37
N LEU A 92 -10.62 13.05 -13.50
CA LEU A 92 -9.95 13.31 -12.23
C LEU A 92 -8.54 13.86 -12.51
N THR A 93 -8.48 15.14 -12.86
CA THR A 93 -7.21 15.82 -13.13
C THR A 93 -6.31 15.75 -11.90
N ASP A 94 -5.04 15.40 -12.15
CA ASP A 94 -3.87 15.55 -11.29
C ASP A 94 -3.73 14.51 -10.15
N MET A 95 -4.78 14.26 -9.37
CA MET A 95 -4.73 13.30 -8.25
C MET A 95 -5.89 12.30 -8.26
N ILE A 96 -5.56 11.01 -8.36
CA ILE A 96 -6.55 9.92 -8.40
C ILE A 96 -6.93 9.46 -6.98
N PHE A 97 -5.98 9.49 -6.03
CA PHE A 97 -6.24 9.12 -4.64
C PHE A 97 -5.50 10.06 -3.68
N ARG A 98 -6.26 10.71 -2.78
CA ARG A 98 -5.75 11.52 -1.66
C ARG A 98 -6.03 10.84 -0.35
N SER A 99 -4.99 10.55 0.41
CA SER A 99 -5.14 10.14 1.80
C SER A 99 -5.87 11.21 2.62
N GLN A 100 -6.89 10.80 3.38
CA GLN A 100 -7.71 11.65 4.26
C GLN A 100 -7.27 11.57 5.73
N SER A 101 -6.49 10.56 6.08
CA SER A 101 -5.96 10.38 7.43
C SER A 101 -4.59 9.70 7.43
N PHE A 102 -3.92 9.74 8.58
CA PHE A 102 -2.69 8.99 8.82
C PHE A 102 -2.87 7.46 8.69
N ASP A 103 -4.09 6.95 8.69
CA ASP A 103 -4.37 5.53 8.46
C ASP A 103 -4.35 5.17 6.97
N GLU A 104 -4.42 6.16 6.07
CA GLU A 104 -4.27 5.97 4.63
C GLU A 104 -2.83 6.31 4.23
N LYS A 105 -2.05 5.30 3.84
CA LYS A 105 -0.58 5.39 3.73
C LYS A 105 -0.04 5.93 2.41
N TRP A 106 -0.92 6.15 1.43
CA TRP A 106 -0.53 6.46 0.05
C TRP A 106 -1.32 7.64 -0.50
N ASP A 107 -0.66 8.43 -1.34
CA ASP A 107 -1.29 9.28 -2.35
C ASP A 107 -0.91 8.76 -3.73
N ILE A 108 -1.82 8.91 -4.69
CA ILE A 108 -1.63 8.44 -6.05
C ILE A 108 -1.99 9.55 -7.04
N TYR A 109 -1.03 9.92 -7.87
CA TYR A 109 -1.14 10.95 -8.90
C TYR A 109 -1.01 10.34 -10.30
N ILE A 110 -1.54 11.02 -11.31
CA ILE A 110 -1.35 10.65 -12.71
C ILE A 110 -0.97 11.87 -13.56
N TYR A 111 0.16 11.76 -14.26
CA TYR A 111 0.62 12.78 -15.21
C TYR A 111 1.35 12.11 -16.37
N ASP A 112 1.11 12.58 -17.61
CA ASP A 112 1.79 12.10 -18.82
C ASP A 112 1.86 10.56 -18.94
N ASN A 113 0.73 9.92 -18.64
CA ASN A 113 0.59 8.45 -18.59
C ASN A 113 1.51 7.73 -17.58
N CYS A 114 1.98 8.44 -16.56
CA CYS A 114 2.70 7.88 -15.43
C CYS A 114 1.87 7.99 -14.15
N PHE A 115 1.76 6.89 -13.41
CA PHE A 115 1.25 6.90 -12.05
C PHE A 115 2.39 7.13 -11.07
N TYR A 116 2.14 7.93 -10.04
CA TYR A 116 3.12 8.24 -8.99
C TYR A 116 2.56 7.78 -7.65
N PHE A 117 3.21 6.81 -7.03
CA PHE A 117 2.80 6.23 -5.74
C PHE A 117 3.67 6.78 -4.63
N VAL A 118 3.06 7.59 -3.77
CA VAL A 118 3.75 8.43 -2.80
C VAL A 118 3.32 8.06 -1.39
N ARG A 119 4.26 7.96 -0.45
CA ARG A 119 3.94 7.81 0.98
C ARG A 119 3.26 9.07 1.50
N SER A 120 2.02 8.97 1.98
CA SER A 120 1.25 10.16 2.38
C SER A 120 1.88 10.93 3.54
N TRP A 121 2.52 10.22 4.48
CA TRP A 121 3.14 10.81 5.66
C TRP A 121 4.41 11.58 5.34
N THR A 122 5.22 11.04 4.43
CA THR A 122 6.55 11.54 4.16
C THR A 122 6.66 12.22 2.80
N GLY A 123 5.66 12.15 1.93
CA GLY A 123 5.74 12.68 0.57
C GLY A 123 6.81 12.00 -0.31
N ASP A 124 7.36 10.86 0.12
CA ASP A 124 8.39 10.16 -0.63
C ASP A 124 7.75 9.38 -1.77
N LEU A 125 8.21 9.62 -3.00
CA LEU A 125 7.85 8.83 -4.16
C LEU A 125 8.51 7.46 -4.04
N ILE A 126 7.73 6.38 -4.12
CA ILE A 126 8.24 5.01 -4.01
C ILE A 126 8.23 4.31 -5.36
N TYR A 127 7.14 4.47 -6.11
CA TYR A 127 7.00 3.87 -7.44
C TYR A 127 6.54 4.90 -8.45
N LYS A 128 7.10 4.81 -9.64
CA LYS A 128 6.58 5.44 -10.84
C LYS A 128 6.19 4.35 -11.83
N ALA A 129 4.91 4.27 -12.19
CA ALA A 129 4.42 3.24 -13.09
C ALA A 129 3.99 3.84 -14.42
N TYR A 130 4.64 3.40 -15.49
CA TYR A 130 4.41 3.84 -16.86
C TYR A 130 3.24 3.08 -17.43
N ALA A 131 2.28 3.80 -17.98
CA ALA A 131 1.06 3.25 -18.52
C ALA A 131 0.80 3.68 -19.96
N THR A 132 0.00 2.89 -20.66
CA THR A 132 -0.69 3.28 -21.88
C THR A 132 -2.17 3.11 -21.66
N SER A 133 -2.99 3.91 -22.33
CA SER A 133 -4.44 3.73 -22.30
C SER A 133 -5.01 3.73 -23.70
N ASP A 134 -5.99 2.85 -23.88
CA ASP A 134 -6.89 2.84 -25.03
C ASP A 134 -8.34 3.05 -24.53
N ALA A 135 -9.31 2.93 -25.43
CA ALA A 135 -10.73 3.10 -25.10
C ALA A 135 -11.25 2.10 -24.07
N ASN A 136 -10.59 0.95 -23.92
CA ASN A 136 -11.07 -0.18 -23.14
C ASN A 136 -10.23 -0.46 -21.90
N ASN A 137 -8.96 -0.05 -21.85
CA ASN A 137 -8.06 -0.45 -20.77
C ASN A 137 -6.98 0.60 -20.46
N VAL A 138 -6.49 0.52 -19.23
CA VAL A 138 -5.19 1.07 -18.82
C VAL A 138 -4.23 -0.09 -18.62
N THR A 139 -3.06 -0.03 -19.27
CA THR A 139 -2.01 -1.03 -19.11
C THR A 139 -0.77 -0.39 -18.51
N ILE A 140 -0.41 -0.77 -17.29
CA ILE A 140 0.90 -0.47 -16.73
C ILE A 140 1.88 -1.48 -17.32
N HIS A 141 2.89 -0.98 -18.03
CA HIS A 141 3.87 -1.82 -18.73
C HIS A 141 5.25 -1.80 -18.08
N LYS A 142 5.53 -0.82 -17.21
CA LYS A 142 6.82 -0.70 -16.53
C LYS A 142 6.68 0.00 -15.19
N ILE A 143 7.43 -0.44 -14.19
CA ILE A 143 7.54 0.19 -12.87
C ILE A 143 8.99 0.59 -12.64
N GLU A 144 9.20 1.82 -12.20
CA GLU A 144 10.48 2.38 -11.78
C GLU A 144 10.47 2.64 -10.27
N MET A 145 11.57 2.30 -9.59
CA MET A 145 11.77 2.52 -8.16
C MET A 145 13.26 2.71 -7.84
N GLU A 146 13.57 3.20 -6.65
CA GLU A 146 14.94 3.21 -6.11
C GLU A 146 15.32 1.83 -5.54
N GLY A 147 16.53 1.36 -5.88
CA GLY A 147 17.08 0.13 -5.30
C GLY A 147 16.53 -1.16 -5.92
N GLU A 148 16.72 -2.29 -5.26
CA GLU A 148 16.36 -3.63 -5.76
C GLU A 148 15.00 -4.10 -5.21
N ASP A 149 14.20 -4.79 -6.03
CA ASP A 149 12.96 -5.45 -5.61
C ASP A 149 13.22 -6.89 -5.14
N LYS A 150 13.84 -7.02 -3.96
CA LYS A 150 14.37 -8.30 -3.45
C LYS A 150 13.30 -9.38 -3.25
N ASP A 151 12.06 -8.99 -2.99
CA ASP A 151 10.93 -9.91 -2.79
C ASP A 151 9.98 -9.95 -3.99
N ALA A 152 10.33 -9.31 -5.12
CA ALA A 152 9.46 -9.16 -6.29
C ALA A 152 8.07 -8.58 -5.94
N VAL A 153 8.01 -7.71 -4.92
CA VAL A 153 6.74 -7.18 -4.38
C VAL A 153 6.33 -5.87 -5.03
N ALA A 154 7.18 -5.20 -5.82
CA ALA A 154 6.82 -3.91 -6.41
C ALA A 154 5.60 -4.03 -7.34
N VAL A 155 5.59 -5.04 -8.21
CA VAL A 155 4.48 -5.31 -9.14
C VAL A 155 3.20 -5.61 -8.37
N SER A 156 3.27 -6.50 -7.36
CA SER A 156 2.11 -6.83 -6.51
C SER A 156 1.63 -5.62 -5.71
N THR A 157 2.54 -4.77 -5.23
CA THR A 157 2.21 -3.56 -4.47
C THR A 157 1.49 -2.55 -5.34
N VAL A 158 2.01 -2.26 -6.54
CA VAL A 158 1.34 -1.39 -7.51
C VAL A 158 -0.03 -1.96 -7.89
N HIS A 159 -0.13 -3.28 -8.11
CA HIS A 159 -1.40 -3.93 -8.41
C HIS A 159 -2.42 -3.79 -7.28
N PHE A 160 -1.99 -4.04 -6.04
CA PHE A 160 -2.80 -3.85 -4.85
C PHE A 160 -3.29 -2.40 -4.73
N LEU A 161 -2.39 -1.44 -4.98
CA LEU A 161 -2.71 -0.02 -4.83
C LEU A 161 -3.71 0.48 -5.89
N VAL A 162 -3.52 0.08 -7.15
CA VAL A 162 -4.48 0.41 -8.21
C VAL A 162 -5.83 -0.22 -7.91
N THR A 163 -5.86 -1.50 -7.53
CA THR A 163 -7.11 -2.21 -7.30
C THR A 163 -7.89 -1.65 -6.12
N THR A 164 -7.22 -1.37 -5.00
CA THR A 164 -7.93 -1.01 -3.75
C THR A 164 -8.15 0.50 -3.59
N GLN A 165 -7.21 1.36 -4.02
CA GLN A 165 -7.34 2.81 -3.86
C GLN A 165 -7.99 3.49 -5.08
N ILE A 166 -7.73 3.01 -6.29
CA ILE A 166 -8.29 3.61 -7.52
C ILE A 166 -9.62 2.94 -7.86
N LEU A 167 -9.61 1.62 -8.04
CA LEU A 167 -10.79 0.86 -8.48
C LEU A 167 -11.74 0.47 -7.34
N LYS A 168 -11.40 0.79 -6.08
CA LYS A 168 -12.19 0.52 -4.88
C LYS A 168 -12.54 -0.96 -4.67
N GLY A 169 -11.73 -1.86 -5.24
CA GLY A 169 -11.83 -3.29 -5.02
C GLY A 169 -11.28 -3.71 -3.66
N ILE A 170 -11.49 -4.98 -3.32
CA ILE A 170 -10.94 -5.61 -2.11
C ILE A 170 -10.20 -6.86 -2.58
N ILE A 171 -8.88 -6.87 -2.41
CA ILE A 171 -8.02 -8.02 -2.69
C ILE A 171 -6.99 -8.15 -1.55
N PRO A 172 -6.36 -9.33 -1.33
CA PRO A 172 -5.24 -9.41 -0.43
C PRO A 172 -4.01 -8.70 -1.02
N HIS A 173 -3.12 -8.19 -0.16
CA HIS A 173 -1.77 -7.84 -0.60
C HIS A 173 -0.83 -9.05 -0.46
N GLN A 174 0.28 -9.02 -1.21
CA GLN A 174 1.30 -10.04 -1.10
C GLN A 174 2.19 -9.79 0.14
N VAL A 175 2.49 -10.84 0.87
CA VAL A 175 3.32 -10.83 2.08
C VAL A 175 4.77 -11.09 1.70
N PRO A 176 5.73 -10.27 2.16
CA PRO A 176 7.14 -10.57 2.00
C PRO A 176 7.50 -11.92 2.63
N SER A 177 8.30 -12.70 1.91
CA SER A 177 8.58 -14.11 2.24
C SER A 177 9.25 -14.30 3.61
N TYR A 178 9.93 -13.28 4.13
CA TYR A 178 10.66 -13.32 5.39
C TYR A 178 9.78 -13.14 6.63
N LEU A 179 8.58 -12.57 6.50
CA LEU A 179 7.61 -12.51 7.61
C LEU A 179 7.07 -13.91 7.86
N LYS A 180 6.84 -14.29 9.12
CA LYS A 180 6.45 -15.68 9.46
C LYS A 180 5.22 -15.75 10.33
N THR A 181 5.02 -14.78 11.22
CA THR A 181 3.91 -14.80 12.17
C THR A 181 2.77 -13.88 11.72
N GLU A 182 1.55 -14.22 12.12
CA GLU A 182 0.34 -13.43 11.80
C GLU A 182 0.45 -11.98 12.28
N ILE A 183 1.08 -11.76 13.43
CA ILE A 183 1.28 -10.42 13.99
C ILE A 183 2.32 -9.62 13.19
N GLU A 184 3.46 -10.22 12.83
CA GLU A 184 4.45 -9.55 11.97
C GLU A 184 3.82 -9.15 10.63
N ILE A 185 2.99 -10.01 10.06
CA ILE A 185 2.26 -9.73 8.83
C ILE A 185 1.29 -8.58 9.05
N ALA A 186 0.47 -8.60 10.10
CA ALA A 186 -0.49 -7.55 10.39
C ALA A 186 0.17 -6.18 10.64
N GLU A 187 1.28 -6.16 11.39
CA GLU A 187 2.08 -4.96 11.63
C GLU A 187 2.68 -4.41 10.34
N TYR A 188 3.24 -5.28 9.50
CA TYR A 188 3.72 -4.91 8.16
C TYR A 188 2.58 -4.36 7.29
N SER A 189 1.44 -5.05 7.26
CA SER A 189 0.25 -4.69 6.47
C SER A 189 -0.21 -3.28 6.85
N GLY A 190 -0.37 -3.01 8.14
CA GLY A 190 -0.76 -1.70 8.65
C GLY A 190 0.28 -0.61 8.39
N SER A 191 1.58 -0.94 8.46
CA SER A 191 2.65 0.01 8.12
C SER A 191 2.65 0.35 6.62
N ALA A 192 2.56 -0.67 5.76
CA ALA A 192 2.63 -0.54 4.32
C ALA A 192 1.35 0.07 3.73
N PHE A 193 0.18 -0.34 4.18
CA PHE A 193 -1.11 -0.03 3.53
C PHE A 193 -2.15 0.60 4.46
N GLY A 194 -1.94 0.52 5.77
CA GLY A 194 -2.83 1.11 6.77
C GLY A 194 -4.23 0.50 6.74
N ASN A 195 -5.27 1.31 6.90
CA ASN A 195 -6.65 0.81 7.00
C ASN A 195 -7.25 0.30 5.67
N LYS A 196 -6.52 0.42 4.56
CA LYS A 196 -6.95 -0.06 3.25
C LYS A 196 -6.56 -1.51 2.96
N CYS A 197 -5.83 -2.18 3.86
CA CYS A 197 -5.53 -3.60 3.74
C CYS A 197 -6.38 -4.43 4.71
N TRP A 198 -7.14 -5.36 4.15
CA TRP A 198 -8.02 -6.25 4.92
C TRP A 198 -7.49 -7.67 4.95
N TYR A 199 -6.82 -8.09 3.89
CA TYR A 199 -6.33 -9.44 3.72
C TYR A 199 -4.88 -9.42 3.26
N ALA A 200 -4.14 -10.46 3.62
CA ALA A 200 -2.76 -10.69 3.22
C ALA A 200 -2.59 -12.13 2.72
N THR A 201 -1.68 -12.38 1.78
CA THR A 201 -1.38 -13.74 1.31
C THR A 201 0.08 -13.89 0.92
N TYR A 202 0.64 -15.08 1.05
CA TYR A 202 1.97 -15.39 0.48
C TYR A 202 1.90 -15.72 -1.01
N GLU A 203 0.70 -15.95 -1.55
CA GLU A 203 0.49 -16.27 -2.95
C GLU A 203 0.58 -15.01 -3.82
N GLU A 204 0.94 -15.18 -5.10
CA GLU A 204 0.91 -14.09 -6.07
C GLU A 204 -0.52 -13.55 -6.19
N ILE A 205 -0.70 -12.24 -6.30
CA ILE A 205 -2.03 -11.62 -6.26
C ILE A 205 -2.58 -11.17 -7.62
N LEU A 206 -1.78 -11.24 -8.70
CA LEU A 206 -2.13 -10.66 -10.00
C LEU A 206 -3.35 -11.32 -10.68
N ASP A 207 -3.60 -12.58 -10.37
CA ASP A 207 -4.73 -13.38 -10.89
C ASP A 207 -5.84 -13.58 -9.84
N THR A 208 -5.90 -12.72 -8.81
CA THR A 208 -6.90 -12.86 -7.74
C THR A 208 -8.31 -12.78 -8.31
N LYS A 209 -9.11 -13.81 -8.00
CA LYS A 209 -10.53 -13.87 -8.33
C LYS A 209 -11.35 -13.71 -7.06
N ILE A 210 -12.38 -12.88 -7.14
CA ILE A 210 -13.38 -12.71 -6.07
C ILE A 210 -14.58 -13.55 -6.46
N LYS A 211 -14.94 -14.52 -5.61
CA LYS A 211 -16.22 -15.24 -5.72
C LYS A 211 -17.34 -14.22 -5.47
N GLY A 212 -18.22 -14.07 -6.46
CA GLY A 212 -19.45 -13.28 -6.34
C GLY A 212 -20.50 -13.98 -5.47
#